data_AF-A0A9C6SU84-F1
#
_entry.id   AF-A0A9C6SU84-F1
#
_cell.length_a   1.000
_cell.length_b   1.000
_cell.length_c   1.000
_cell.angle_alpha   90.00
_cell.angle_beta   90.00
_cell.angle_gamma   90.00
#
_symmetry.space_group_name_H-M   'P 1'
#
loop_
_entity.id
_entity.type
_entity.pdbx_description
1 polymer ?
#
loop_
_entity_poly.entity_id
_entity_poly.type
_entity_poly.pdbx_seq_one_letter_code
_entity_poly.pdbx_strand_id
1 'polypeptide(L)'
;MNNIWILEKYHFGKADIRKDCRRESKVSWAALRRMKAGDLEQEDQNLKCYLKCFMMRHGILDKNAEVDVQRALRHLPRSMQDSSKKLFNKCKSVQSDDPCDKAYKMIKCYVEYHPEILQSVPFL
;
A
#
# COMPACT_ATOMS: atom_id res chain seq x y z
N MET A 1 -9.91 12.67 -29.78
CA MET A 1 -11.06 12.30 -28.91
C MET A 1 -10.70 11.01 -28.19
N ASN A 2 -10.12 11.09 -26.99
CA ASN A 2 -10.00 9.96 -26.08
C ASN A 2 -10.27 10.49 -24.67
N ASN A 3 -11.40 10.03 -24.14
CA ASN A 3 -12.09 10.52 -22.95
C ASN A 3 -11.37 10.16 -21.64
N ILE A 4 -10.19 10.74 -21.40
CA ILE A 4 -9.49 10.62 -20.11
C ILE A 4 -10.29 11.32 -18.99
N TRP A 5 -11.06 12.37 -19.33
CA TRP A 5 -11.84 13.18 -18.39
C TRP A 5 -13.08 12.50 -17.80
N ILE A 6 -13.46 11.29 -18.25
CA ILE A 6 -14.65 10.58 -17.77
C ILE A 6 -14.34 9.71 -16.53
N LEU A 7 -13.09 9.24 -16.36
CA LEU A 7 -12.73 8.42 -15.19
C LEU A 7 -12.62 9.24 -13.89
N GLU A 8 -12.27 10.52 -13.97
CA GLU A 8 -12.17 11.41 -12.80
C GLU A 8 -13.55 11.89 -12.29
N LYS A 9 -14.57 11.95 -13.16
CA LYS A 9 -15.88 12.54 -12.83
C LYS A 9 -16.92 11.55 -12.27
N TYR A 10 -16.62 10.25 -12.21
CA TYR A 10 -17.48 9.21 -11.59
C TYR A 10 -17.04 8.84 -10.16
N HIS A 11 -16.53 9.78 -9.37
CA HIS A 11 -16.12 9.56 -7.95
C HIS A 11 -16.93 10.40 -6.95
N PHE A 12 -18.19 10.67 -7.27
CA PHE A 12 -19.14 11.25 -6.33
C PHE A 12 -19.46 10.22 -5.23
N GLY A 13 -18.66 10.24 -4.14
CA GLY A 13 -18.85 9.37 -2.97
C GLY A 13 -17.71 8.40 -2.64
N LYS A 14 -16.50 8.54 -3.21
CA LYS A 14 -15.37 7.68 -2.80
C LYS A 14 -14.82 8.13 -1.43
N ALA A 15 -15.00 7.27 -0.44
CA ALA A 15 -14.26 7.28 0.82
C ALA A 15 -12.79 7.67 0.59
N ASP A 16 -12.30 8.69 1.31
CA ASP A 16 -10.88 9.02 1.33
C ASP A 16 -10.16 7.92 2.13
N ILE A 17 -9.66 6.90 1.40
CA ILE A 17 -9.02 5.71 1.95
C ILE A 17 -7.95 6.08 2.98
N ARG A 18 -7.17 7.13 2.72
CA ARG A 18 -6.11 7.59 3.62
C ARG A 18 -6.69 8.12 4.92
N LYS A 19 -7.69 8.99 4.83
CA LYS A 19 -8.39 9.55 6.00
C LYS A 19 -9.08 8.45 6.82
N ASP A 20 -9.71 7.49 6.16
CA ASP A 20 -10.42 6.40 6.83
C ASP A 20 -9.46 5.41 7.48
N CYS A 21 -8.41 4.99 6.77
CA CYS A 21 -7.41 4.11 7.34
C CYS A 21 -6.62 4.78 8.46
N ARG A 22 -6.37 6.09 8.40
CA ARG A 22 -5.76 6.83 9.52
C ARG A 22 -6.66 6.83 10.74
N ARG A 23 -7.97 7.05 10.55
CA ARG A 23 -8.96 7.02 11.63
C ARG A 23 -9.08 5.63 12.26
N GLU A 24 -9.11 4.59 11.43
CA GLU A 24 -9.25 3.19 11.86
C GLU A 24 -8.00 2.69 12.62
N SER A 25 -6.82 2.93 12.05
CA SER A 25 -5.54 2.51 12.65
C SER A 25 -5.06 3.42 13.78
N LYS A 26 -5.57 4.65 13.88
CA LYS A 26 -5.08 5.70 14.79
C LYS A 26 -3.61 6.09 14.57
N VAL A 27 -3.04 5.78 13.40
CA VAL A 27 -1.64 6.15 13.10
C VAL A 27 -1.45 7.66 13.15
N SER A 28 -0.31 8.08 13.71
CA SER A 28 0.04 9.49 13.77
C SER A 28 0.49 10.01 12.39
N TRP A 29 0.26 11.30 12.14
CA TRP A 29 0.85 11.96 10.97
C TRP A 29 2.39 11.93 10.99
N ALA A 30 2.99 11.94 12.17
CA ALA A 30 4.44 11.87 12.32
C ALA A 30 5.00 10.53 11.82
N ALA A 31 4.38 9.41 12.20
CA ALA A 31 4.78 8.07 11.75
C ALA A 31 4.66 7.91 10.23
N LEU A 32 3.55 8.41 9.65
CA LEU A 32 3.35 8.38 8.20
C LEU A 32 4.38 9.23 7.44
N ARG A 33 4.73 10.41 7.96
CA ARG A 33 5.77 11.27 7.36
C ARG A 33 7.15 10.64 7.44
N ARG A 34 7.51 10.05 8.59
CA ARG A 34 8.75 9.28 8.75
C ARG A 34 8.81 8.12 7.75
N MET A 35 7.72 7.38 7.59
CA MET A 35 7.62 6.31 6.60
C MET A 35 7.85 6.84 5.17
N LYS A 36 7.17 7.93 4.78
CA LYS A 36 7.42 8.54 3.45
C LYS A 36 8.86 9.06 3.31
N ALA A 37 9.55 9.40 4.40
CA ALA A 37 10.95 9.80 4.40
C ALA A 37 11.94 8.61 4.35
N GLY A 38 11.45 7.37 4.30
CA GLY A 38 12.28 6.15 4.19
C GLY A 38 12.47 5.40 5.50
N ASP A 39 11.90 5.87 6.61
CA ASP A 39 12.02 5.21 7.90
C ASP A 39 11.00 4.07 8.05
N LEU A 40 11.47 2.85 7.72
CA LEU A 40 10.72 1.61 7.77
C LEU A 40 11.12 0.68 8.94
N GLU A 41 11.97 1.17 9.85
CA GLU A 41 12.36 0.46 11.08
C GLU A 41 11.51 0.91 12.28
N GLN A 42 10.37 1.55 12.01
CA GLN A 42 9.44 2.00 13.04
C GLN A 42 8.66 0.81 13.61
N GLU A 43 8.82 0.54 14.90
CA GLU A 43 7.98 -0.39 15.65
C GLU A 43 6.66 0.26 16.09
N ASP A 44 5.92 0.84 15.13
CA ASP A 44 4.61 1.48 15.36
C ASP A 44 3.49 0.58 14.82
N GLN A 45 2.79 -0.14 15.72
CA GLN A 45 1.71 -1.04 15.36
C GLN A 45 0.56 -0.34 14.60
N ASN A 46 0.29 0.94 14.89
CA ASN A 46 -0.74 1.69 14.18
C ASN A 46 -0.33 1.96 12.74
N LEU A 47 0.97 2.21 12.48
CA LEU A 47 1.50 2.33 11.11
C LEU A 47 1.38 1.02 10.33
N LYS A 48 1.68 -0.11 10.97
CA LYS A 48 1.54 -1.44 10.34
C LYS A 48 0.08 -1.70 9.94
N CYS A 49 -0.85 -1.44 10.85
CA CYS A 49 -2.28 -1.60 10.58
C CYS A 49 -2.83 -0.55 9.60
N TYR A 50 -2.27 0.66 9.53
CA TYR A 50 -2.59 1.63 8.49
C TYR A 50 -2.30 1.06 7.10
N LEU A 51 -1.11 0.49 6.90
CA LEU A 51 -0.70 -0.08 5.61
C LEU A 51 -1.56 -1.29 5.22
N LYS A 52 -1.90 -2.14 6.19
CA LYS A 52 -2.89 -3.21 5.98
C LYS A 52 -4.22 -2.65 5.49
N CYS A 53 -4.82 -1.70 6.22
CA CYS A 53 -6.10 -1.08 5.83
C CYS A 53 -6.02 -0.48 4.43
N PHE A 54 -4.97 0.30 4.15
CA PHE A 54 -4.77 0.96 2.86
C PHE A 54 -4.78 -0.07 1.73
N MET A 55 -3.98 -1.12 1.85
CA MET A 55 -3.91 -2.18 0.84
C MET A 55 -5.22 -2.97 0.71
N MET A 56 -5.94 -3.23 1.80
CA MET A 56 -7.25 -3.87 1.76
C MET A 56 -8.30 -3.01 1.06
N ARG A 57 -8.34 -1.69 1.30
CA ARG A 57 -9.28 -0.77 0.63
C ARG A 57 -9.00 -0.63 -0.87
N HIS A 58 -7.74 -0.79 -1.26
CA HIS A 58 -7.33 -0.91 -2.67
C HIS A 58 -7.48 -2.33 -3.24
N GLY A 59 -7.93 -3.28 -2.40
CA GLY A 59 -8.18 -4.69 -2.68
C GLY A 59 -6.92 -5.54 -2.90
N ILE A 60 -5.73 -4.97 -2.68
CA ILE A 60 -4.43 -5.65 -2.84
C ILE A 60 -4.31 -6.81 -1.85
N LEU A 61 -4.84 -6.61 -0.65
CA LEU A 61 -4.92 -7.63 0.38
C LEU A 61 -6.37 -8.06 0.61
N ASP A 62 -6.55 -9.33 0.97
CA ASP A 62 -7.77 -9.79 1.62
C ASP A 62 -7.71 -9.63 3.16
N LYS A 63 -8.75 -10.12 3.86
CA LYS A 63 -8.83 -10.07 5.32
C LYS A 63 -7.74 -10.86 6.06
N ASN A 64 -7.15 -11.86 5.39
CA ASN A 64 -6.08 -12.71 5.90
C ASN A 64 -4.69 -12.19 5.49
N ALA A 65 -4.62 -10.99 4.90
CA ALA A 65 -3.41 -10.42 4.32
C ALA A 65 -2.78 -11.31 3.24
N GLU A 66 -3.61 -12.04 2.48
CA GLU A 66 -3.18 -12.67 1.23
C GLU A 66 -3.20 -11.66 0.09
N VAL A 67 -2.17 -11.73 -0.76
CA VAL A 67 -1.87 -10.71 -1.77
C VAL A 67 -2.44 -11.09 -3.13
N ASP A 68 -3.33 -10.26 -3.67
CA ASP A 68 -3.70 -10.28 -5.09
C ASP A 68 -2.64 -9.51 -5.90
N VAL A 69 -1.65 -10.24 -6.40
CA VAL A 69 -0.55 -9.68 -7.21
C VAL A 69 -1.09 -8.98 -8.45
N GLN A 70 -2.11 -9.51 -9.13
CA GLN A 70 -2.63 -8.88 -10.35
C GLN A 70 -3.29 -7.54 -10.03
N ARG A 71 -3.95 -7.42 -8.87
CA ARG A 71 -4.51 -6.15 -8.42
C ARG A 71 -3.43 -5.18 -7.95
N ALA A 72 -2.39 -5.66 -7.26
CA ALA A 72 -1.24 -4.83 -6.89
C ALA A 72 -0.59 -4.17 -8.12
N LEU A 73 -0.38 -4.93 -9.20
CA LEU A 73 0.22 -4.44 -10.44
C LEU A 73 -0.60 -3.35 -11.13
N ARG A 74 -1.94 -3.37 -11.00
CA ARG A 74 -2.81 -2.34 -11.59
C ARG A 74 -2.64 -0.96 -10.95
N HIS A 75 -2.06 -0.89 -9.75
CA HIS A 75 -1.76 0.37 -9.07
C HIS A 75 -0.37 0.93 -9.42
N LEU A 76 0.41 0.21 -10.24
CA LEU A 76 1.75 0.63 -10.65
C LEU A 76 1.78 1.15 -12.09
N PRO A 77 2.71 2.08 -12.41
CA PRO A 77 3.00 2.46 -13.78
C PRO A 77 3.31 1.23 -14.64
N ARG A 78 2.88 1.25 -15.92
CA ARG A 78 3.09 0.11 -16.84
C ARG A 78 4.55 -0.33 -16.94
N SER A 79 5.47 0.63 -16.92
CA SER A 79 6.93 0.38 -16.96
C SER A 79 7.45 -0.45 -15.79
N MET A 80 6.74 -0.46 -14.66
CA MET A 80 7.14 -1.19 -13.45
C MET A 80 6.44 -2.54 -13.31
N GLN A 81 5.41 -2.85 -14.11
CA GLN A 81 4.57 -4.02 -13.83
C GLN A 81 5.33 -5.34 -13.97
N ASP A 82 6.17 -5.48 -14.99
CA ASP A 82 6.92 -6.72 -15.22
C ASP A 82 7.99 -6.97 -14.16
N SER A 83 8.77 -5.93 -13.81
CA SER A 83 9.76 -6.02 -12.72
C SER A 83 9.08 -6.29 -11.37
N SER A 84 7.94 -5.65 -11.13
CA SER A 84 7.20 -5.75 -9.88
C SER A 84 6.48 -7.10 -9.73
N LYS A 85 6.10 -7.76 -10.81
CA LYS A 85 5.39 -9.04 -10.74
C LYS A 85 6.23 -10.11 -10.05
N LYS A 86 7.52 -10.21 -10.42
CA LYS A 86 8.46 -11.14 -9.77
C LYS A 86 8.66 -10.76 -8.31
N LEU A 87 8.82 -9.46 -8.03
CA LEU A 87 9.07 -8.97 -6.69
C LEU A 87 7.88 -9.16 -5.74
N PHE A 88 6.64 -8.89 -6.18
CA PHE A 88 5.46 -9.17 -5.36
C PHE A 88 5.35 -10.65 -5.00
N ASN A 89 5.66 -11.56 -5.93
CA ASN A 89 5.67 -12.99 -5.64
C ASN A 89 6.76 -13.37 -4.62
N LYS A 90 7.90 -12.67 -4.63
CA LYS A 90 8.96 -12.83 -3.63
C LYS A 90 8.56 -12.25 -2.27
N CYS A 91 7.96 -11.06 -2.23
CA CYS A 91 7.67 -10.36 -0.98
C CYS A 91 6.38 -10.81 -0.30
N LYS A 92 5.44 -11.42 -1.03
CA LYS A 92 4.21 -11.95 -0.43
C LYS A 92 4.41 -13.23 0.38
N SER A 93 5.54 -13.93 0.21
CA SER A 93 5.83 -15.17 0.96
C SER A 93 6.33 -14.92 2.38
N VAL A 94 6.39 -13.65 2.82
CA VAL A 94 6.75 -13.32 4.21
C VAL A 94 5.66 -13.80 5.15
N GLN A 95 6.04 -14.66 6.09
CA GLN A 95 5.14 -15.20 7.10
C GLN A 95 5.08 -14.28 8.33
N SER A 96 3.88 -14.16 8.91
CA SER A 96 3.62 -13.44 10.14
C SER A 96 2.24 -13.84 10.68
N ASP A 97 2.14 -14.07 11.98
CA ASP A 97 0.86 -14.40 12.64
C ASP A 97 -0.05 -13.17 12.79
N ASP A 98 0.53 -11.96 12.79
CA ASP A 98 -0.20 -10.71 12.74
C ASP A 98 -0.35 -10.22 11.27
N PRO A 99 -1.59 -10.06 10.77
CA PRO A 99 -1.86 -9.52 9.43
C PRO A 99 -1.33 -8.08 9.21
N CYS A 100 -1.27 -7.25 10.26
CA CYS A 100 -0.69 -5.90 10.18
C CYS A 100 0.83 -5.98 9.95
N ASP A 101 1.52 -6.83 10.70
CA ASP A 101 2.95 -7.10 10.49
C ASP A 101 3.21 -7.71 9.11
N LYS A 102 2.37 -8.65 8.64
CA LYS A 102 2.50 -9.25 7.30
C LYS A 102 2.46 -8.18 6.20
N ALA A 103 1.45 -7.29 6.28
CA ALA A 103 1.31 -6.16 5.39
C ALA A 103 2.53 -5.22 5.43
N TYR A 104 3.03 -4.91 6.63
CA TYR A 104 4.19 -4.05 6.81
C TYR A 104 5.47 -4.66 6.23
N LYS A 105 5.76 -5.92 6.55
CA LYS A 105 6.95 -6.63 6.05
C LYS A 105 6.94 -6.77 4.53
N MET A 106 5.77 -6.96 3.92
CA MET A 106 5.66 -6.97 2.46
C MET A 106 6.04 -5.61 1.86
N ILE A 107 5.57 -4.49 2.44
CA ILE A 107 5.96 -3.15 2.00
C ILE A 107 7.46 -2.92 2.19
N LYS A 108 8.04 -3.31 3.34
CA LYS A 108 9.50 -3.25 3.57
C LYS A 108 10.27 -3.98 2.47
N CYS A 109 9.94 -5.25 2.26
CA CYS A 109 10.56 -6.08 1.22
C CYS A 109 10.44 -5.45 -0.16
N TYR A 110 9.30 -4.83 -0.51
CA TYR A 110 9.13 -4.22 -1.82
C TYR A 110 9.94 -2.91 -1.97
N VAL A 111 9.96 -2.08 -0.92
CA VAL A 111 10.69 -0.81 -0.87
C VAL A 111 12.20 -1.00 -0.92
N GLU A 112 12.74 -2.11 -0.41
CA GLU A 112 14.17 -2.45 -0.55
C GLU A 112 14.63 -2.45 -2.02
N TYR A 113 13.75 -2.75 -2.98
CA TYR A 113 14.07 -2.78 -4.40
C TYR A 113 13.50 -1.58 -5.16
N HIS A 114 12.40 -0.99 -4.66
CA HIS A 114 11.70 0.14 -5.28
C HIS A 114 11.42 1.25 -4.26
N PRO A 115 12.45 1.97 -3.76
CA PRO A 115 12.26 3.04 -2.77
C PRO A 115 11.43 4.22 -3.28
N GLU A 116 11.39 4.44 -4.59
CA GLU A 116 10.58 5.46 -5.25
C GLU A 116 9.07 5.33 -4.98
N ILE A 117 8.62 4.14 -4.55
CA ILE A 117 7.23 3.85 -4.21
C ILE A 117 6.75 4.69 -3.03
N LEU A 118 7.64 4.96 -2.07
CA LEU A 118 7.32 5.81 -0.92
C LEU A 118 6.94 7.23 -1.36
N GLN A 119 7.48 7.72 -2.48
CA GLN A 119 7.12 9.03 -3.02
C GLN A 119 5.94 8.97 -3.99
N SER A 120 5.90 7.94 -4.83
CA SER A 120 4.96 7.82 -5.94
C SER A 120 3.54 7.44 -5.49
N VAL A 121 3.42 6.65 -4.41
CA VAL A 121 2.12 6.26 -3.87
C VAL A 121 1.62 7.33 -2.90
N PRO A 122 0.36 7.80 -3.04
CA PRO A 122 -0.21 8.77 -2.12
C PRO A 122 -0.61 8.10 -0.80
N PHE A 123 0.37 7.73 0.03
CA PHE A 123 0.13 7.19 1.38
C PHE A 123 -0.32 8.26 2.39
N LEU A 124 -0.17 9.54 2.08
CA LEU A 124 -0.58 10.70 2.89
C LEU A 124 -1.64 11.49 2.14
#